data_AF-A0A1G3KZ16-F1
#
_entry.id   AF-A0A1G3KZ16-F1
#
_cell.length_a   1.000
_cell.length_b   1.000
_cell.length_c   1.000
_cell.angle_alpha   90.00
_cell.angle_beta   90.00
_cell.angle_gamma   90.00
#
_symmetry.space_group_name_H-M   'P 1'
#
loop_
_entity.id
_entity.type
_entity.pdbx_description
1 polymer ?
#
loop_
_entity_poly.entity_id
_entity_poly.type
_entity_poly.pdbx_seq_one_letter_code
_entity_poly.pdbx_strand_id
1 'polypeptide(L)'
;MTIYNPNFKPYDVFLSKTNDKHIDLEGFKPSNPDNVVPSFTEALNTALGNVNNLQLQSEQLQVAMITNPESIDPHQVSIAATKAEMALSFTNAITSRIINGFKDLQNLR
;
A
#
# COMPACT_ATOMS: atom_id res chain seq x y z
N MET A 1 25.98 -23.41 -30.99
CA MET A 1 27.28 -24.00 -30.57
C MET A 1 27.15 -24.39 -29.12
N THR A 2 26.81 -25.65 -28.87
CA THR A 2 26.47 -26.16 -27.54
C THR A 2 27.69 -26.91 -27.02
N ILE A 3 28.36 -26.34 -26.02
CA ILE A 3 29.57 -26.92 -25.44
C ILE A 3 29.11 -27.98 -24.43
N TYR A 4 29.14 -29.25 -24.82
CA TYR A 4 28.81 -30.37 -23.95
C TYR A 4 30.01 -30.69 -23.05
N ASN A 5 29.86 -30.49 -21.74
CA ASN A 5 30.86 -30.87 -20.73
C ASN A 5 30.46 -32.24 -20.14
N PRO A 6 31.22 -33.32 -20.39
CA PRO A 6 30.87 -34.68 -19.97
C PRO A 6 30.98 -34.92 -18.45
N ASN A 7 31.44 -33.93 -17.66
CA ASN A 7 31.56 -34.03 -16.20
C ASN A 7 30.43 -33.34 -15.42
N PHE A 8 29.37 -32.86 -16.09
CA PHE A 8 28.23 -32.27 -15.39
C PHE A 8 27.32 -33.38 -14.82
N LYS A 9 27.59 -33.82 -13.59
CA LYS A 9 26.61 -34.58 -12.81
C LYS A 9 25.53 -33.59 -12.35
N PRO A 10 24.23 -33.82 -12.63
CA PRO A 10 23.18 -33.01 -12.04
C PRO A 10 23.21 -33.29 -10.54
N TYR A 11 23.77 -32.36 -9.78
CA TYR A 11 23.59 -32.35 -8.34
C TYR A 11 22.24 -31.69 -8.09
N ASP A 12 21.32 -32.39 -7.45
CA ASP A 12 20.11 -31.77 -6.93
C ASP A 12 20.54 -30.77 -5.85
N VAL A 13 20.59 -29.49 -6.21
CA VAL A 13 20.93 -28.41 -5.27
C VAL A 13 19.65 -28.05 -4.52
N PHE A 14 19.48 -28.62 -3.33
CA PHE A 14 18.44 -28.20 -2.40
C PHE A 14 18.85 -26.86 -1.80
N LEU A 15 18.14 -25.79 -2.20
CA LEU A 15 18.30 -24.47 -1.58
C LEU A 15 17.58 -24.50 -0.23
N SER A 16 18.33 -24.66 0.85
CA SER A 16 17.80 -24.53 2.21
C SER A 16 17.83 -23.06 2.65
N LYS A 17 16.74 -22.60 3.26
CA LYS A 17 16.63 -21.25 3.83
C LYS A 17 17.70 -21.05 4.91
N THR A 18 18.70 -20.22 4.63
CA THR A 18 19.79 -19.92 5.57
C THR A 18 19.44 -18.78 6.55
N ASN A 19 18.43 -17.96 6.24
CA ASN A 19 18.06 -16.79 7.04
C ASN A 19 16.54 -16.67 7.15
N ASP A 20 16.05 -16.41 8.36
CA ASP A 20 14.63 -16.29 8.69
C ASP A 20 13.87 -15.23 7.87
N LYS A 21 14.56 -14.21 7.36
CA LYS A 21 13.98 -13.15 6.52
C LYS A 21 13.88 -13.52 5.02
N HIS A 22 14.41 -14.66 4.60
CA HIS A 22 14.36 -15.09 3.21
C HIS A 22 13.10 -15.91 2.94
N ILE A 23 12.54 -15.75 1.74
CA ILE A 23 11.38 -16.50 1.28
C ILE A 23 11.84 -17.92 0.94
N ASP A 24 11.17 -18.92 1.51
CA ASP A 24 11.42 -20.32 1.22
C ASP A 24 10.79 -20.73 -0.12
N LEU A 25 11.34 -21.76 -0.77
CA LEU A 25 10.80 -22.36 -2.00
C LEU A 25 9.40 -22.96 -1.80
N GLU A 26 9.03 -23.32 -0.57
CA GLU A 26 7.68 -23.75 -0.22
C GLU A 26 6.64 -22.61 -0.14
N GLY A 27 7.05 -21.38 -0.48
CA GLY A 27 6.19 -20.21 -0.47
C GLY A 27 5.91 -19.69 0.94
N PHE A 28 5.36 -18.48 1.00
CA PHE A 28 4.87 -17.89 2.24
C PHE A 28 3.73 -18.76 2.80
N LYS A 29 4.01 -19.55 3.84
CA LYS A 29 2.99 -20.24 4.62
C LYS A 29 2.52 -19.31 5.74
N PRO A 30 1.34 -18.67 5.62
CA PRO A 30 0.81 -17.85 6.69
C PRO A 30 0.67 -18.67 7.97
N SER A 31 1.19 -18.12 9.08
CA SER A 31 1.12 -18.76 10.41
C SER A 31 -0.31 -18.92 10.94
N ASN A 32 -1.30 -18.25 10.34
CA ASN A 32 -2.71 -18.45 10.62
C ASN A 32 -3.57 -17.99 9.43
N PRO A 33 -4.08 -18.88 8.56
CA PRO A 33 -4.80 -18.50 7.34
C PRO A 33 -6.01 -17.57 7.57
N ASP A 34 -6.59 -17.59 8.78
CA ASP A 34 -7.74 -16.75 9.14
C ASP A 34 -7.38 -15.31 9.58
N ASN A 35 -6.10 -14.97 9.78
CA ASN A 35 -5.68 -13.66 10.34
C ASN A 35 -4.77 -12.82 9.44
N VAL A 36 -4.59 -13.18 8.17
CA VAL A 36 -3.43 -12.63 7.41
C VAL A 36 -3.78 -11.41 6.56
N VAL A 37 -5.04 -11.05 6.40
CA VAL A 37 -5.41 -9.85 5.67
C VAL A 37 -6.66 -9.29 6.33
N PRO A 38 -6.65 -8.11 7.00
CA PRO A 38 -7.90 -7.38 7.23
C PRO A 38 -8.59 -7.30 5.87
N SER A 39 -9.87 -7.66 5.79
CA SER A 39 -10.54 -7.81 4.48
C SER A 39 -10.21 -6.60 3.61
N PHE A 40 -9.92 -6.78 2.32
CA PHE A 40 -9.55 -5.66 1.45
C PHE A 40 -10.50 -4.46 1.61
N THR A 41 -11.79 -4.76 1.80
CA THR A 41 -12.84 -3.80 2.13
C THR A 41 -12.59 -3.04 3.43
N GLU A 42 -12.16 -3.70 4.50
CA GLU A 42 -11.81 -3.08 5.78
C GLU A 42 -10.57 -2.19 5.69
N ALA A 43 -9.53 -2.65 4.99
CA ALA A 43 -8.34 -1.84 4.72
C ALA A 43 -8.68 -0.59 3.89
N LEU A 44 -9.54 -0.75 2.86
CA LEU A 44 -10.03 0.35 2.03
C LEU A 44 -10.89 1.33 2.84
N ASN A 45 -11.84 0.84 3.62
CA ASN A 45 -12.69 1.68 4.47
C ASN A 45 -11.87 2.47 5.50
N THR A 46 -10.85 1.82 6.09
CA THR A 46 -9.92 2.49 7.00
C THR A 46 -9.13 3.58 6.28
N ALA A 47 -8.62 3.30 5.07
CA ALA A 47 -7.91 4.29 4.26
C ALA A 47 -8.81 5.48 3.88
N LEU A 48 -10.05 5.24 3.46
CA LEU A 48 -11.04 6.28 3.17
C LEU A 48 -11.34 7.14 4.41
N GLY A 49 -11.53 6.50 5.57
CA GLY A 49 -11.70 7.20 6.85
C GLY A 49 -10.49 8.08 7.21
N ASN A 50 -9.27 7.61 6.93
CA ASN A 50 -8.05 8.37 7.16
C ASN A 50 -7.96 9.61 6.25
N VAL A 51 -8.37 9.52 4.98
CA VAL A 51 -8.42 10.70 4.09
C VAL A 51 -9.42 11.73 4.60
N ASN A 52 -10.60 11.28 5.04
CA ASN A 52 -11.61 12.17 5.63
C ASN A 52 -11.06 12.88 6.88
N ASN A 53 -10.36 12.15 7.75
CA ASN A 53 -9.72 12.74 8.94
C ASN A 53 -8.65 13.78 8.57
N LEU A 54 -7.87 13.54 7.51
CA LEU A 54 -6.88 14.52 7.03
C LEU A 54 -7.54 15.79 6.50
N GLN A 55 -8.68 15.67 5.81
CA GLN A 55 -9.48 16.81 5.34
C GLN A 55 -10.01 17.62 6.52
N LEU A 56 -10.67 16.96 7.49
CA LEU A 56 -11.18 17.62 8.70
C LEU A 56 -10.06 18.30 9.50
N GLN A 57 -8.90 17.67 9.61
CA GLN A 57 -7.75 18.27 10.29
C GLN A 57 -7.26 19.53 9.57
N SER A 58 -7.20 19.52 8.23
CA SER A 58 -6.83 20.71 7.46
C SER A 58 -7.82 21.86 7.66
N GLU A 59 -9.11 21.56 7.64
CA GLU A 59 -10.18 22.55 7.89
C GLU A 59 -10.10 23.14 9.30
N GLN A 60 -9.89 22.30 10.31
CA GLN A 60 -9.73 22.75 11.70
C GLN A 60 -8.52 23.67 11.88
N LEU A 61 -7.39 23.33 11.24
CA LEU A 61 -6.19 24.16 11.27
C LEU A 61 -6.39 25.50 10.54
N GLN A 62 -7.14 25.52 9.43
CA GLN A 62 -7.52 26.77 8.76
C GLN A 62 -8.40 27.65 9.65
N VAL A 63 -9.44 27.07 10.28
CA VAL A 63 -10.32 27.81 11.19
C VAL A 63 -9.51 28.37 12.36
N ALA A 64 -8.65 27.55 12.96
CA ALA A 64 -7.85 27.97 14.10
C ALA A 64 -6.81 29.05 13.73
N MET A 65 -6.27 29.04 12.51
CA MET A 65 -5.44 30.14 12.00
C MET A 65 -6.22 31.46 11.86
N ILE A 66 -7.49 31.41 11.45
CA ILE A 66 -8.34 32.60 11.32
C ILE A 66 -8.78 33.12 12.70
N THR A 67 -9.11 32.22 13.63
CA THR A 67 -9.66 32.59 14.94
C THR A 67 -8.59 32.87 16.00
N ASN A 68 -7.42 32.24 15.91
CA ASN A 68 -6.33 32.40 16.87
C ASN A 68 -4.95 32.25 16.20
N PRO A 69 -4.54 33.26 15.38
CA PRO A 69 -3.34 33.19 14.56
C PRO A 69 -2.02 33.07 15.35
N GLU A 70 -1.97 33.48 16.62
CA GLU A 70 -0.75 33.37 17.43
C GLU A 70 -0.52 31.96 18.02
N SER A 71 -1.55 31.11 17.99
CA SER A 71 -1.49 29.76 18.56
C SER A 71 -1.03 28.70 17.54
N ILE A 72 -0.95 29.03 16.24
CA ILE A 72 -0.68 28.08 15.17
C ILE A 72 0.26 28.68 14.12
N ASP A 73 1.26 27.89 13.70
CA ASP A 73 2.15 28.25 12.60
C ASP A 73 1.42 28.15 11.24
N PRO A 74 1.39 29.21 10.42
CA PRO A 74 0.75 29.19 9.10
C PRO A 74 1.29 28.09 8.16
N HIS A 75 2.54 27.64 8.34
CA HIS A 75 3.11 26.53 7.58
C HIS A 75 2.44 25.20 7.92
N GLN A 76 1.98 24.98 9.15
CA GLN A 76 1.29 23.75 9.55
C GLN A 76 -0.06 23.61 8.84
N VAL A 77 -0.77 24.72 8.63
CA VAL A 77 -2.02 24.76 7.87
C VAL A 77 -1.78 24.37 6.42
N SER A 78 -0.75 24.95 5.81
CA SER A 78 -0.36 24.67 4.42
C SER A 78 0.08 23.21 4.25
N ILE A 79 0.89 22.67 5.17
CA ILE A 79 1.32 21.28 5.16
C ILE A 79 0.12 20.35 5.32
N ALA A 80 -0.81 20.65 6.23
CA ALA A 80 -2.01 19.85 6.43
C ALA A 80 -2.91 19.85 5.19
N ALA A 81 -3.07 21.01 4.54
CA ALA A 81 -3.82 21.13 3.29
C ALA A 81 -3.19 20.29 2.17
N THR A 82 -1.89 20.46 1.90
CA THR A 82 -1.18 19.65 0.90
C THR A 82 -1.25 18.16 1.21
N LYS A 83 -1.16 17.78 2.49
CA LYS A 83 -1.28 16.38 2.92
C LYS A 83 -2.67 15.81 2.62
N ALA A 84 -3.73 16.57 2.89
CA ALA A 84 -5.10 16.18 2.59
C ALA A 84 -5.34 16.05 1.08
N GLU A 85 -4.86 17.01 0.29
CA GLU A 85 -4.94 16.97 -1.18
C GLU A 85 -4.22 15.76 -1.78
N MET A 86 -2.98 15.51 -1.35
CA MET A 86 -2.21 14.35 -1.81
C MET A 86 -2.91 13.03 -1.45
N ALA A 87 -3.42 12.93 -0.22
CA ALA A 87 -4.13 11.74 0.24
C ALA A 87 -5.39 11.46 -0.59
N LEU A 88 -6.17 12.51 -0.90
CA LEU A 88 -7.33 12.40 -1.79
C LEU A 88 -6.93 11.98 -3.22
N SER A 89 -5.89 12.60 -3.76
CA SER A 89 -5.37 12.27 -5.09
C SER A 89 -4.95 10.80 -5.21
N PHE A 90 -4.22 10.28 -4.21
CA PHE A 90 -3.85 8.87 -4.18
C PHE A 90 -5.05 7.94 -4.06
N THR A 91 -6.01 8.26 -3.21
CA THR A 91 -7.26 7.48 -3.10
C THR A 91 -8.02 7.42 -4.42
N ASN A 92 -8.12 8.54 -5.14
CA ASN A 92 -8.75 8.59 -6.45
C ASN A 92 -8.00 7.73 -7.49
N ALA A 93 -6.67 7.79 -7.49
CA ALA A 93 -5.84 6.99 -8.39
C ALA A 93 -5.99 5.49 -8.14
N ILE A 94 -5.96 5.07 -6.86
CA ILE A 94 -6.15 3.67 -6.46
C ILE A 94 -7.55 3.19 -6.83
N THR A 95 -8.59 3.96 -6.49
CA THR A 95 -9.98 3.63 -6.80
C THR A 95 -10.21 3.49 -8.30
N SER A 96 -9.65 4.41 -9.09
CA SER A 96 -9.72 4.34 -10.55
C SER A 96 -9.04 3.09 -11.09
N ARG A 97 -7.87 2.71 -10.52
CA ARG A 97 -7.16 1.50 -10.93
C ARG A 97 -7.95 0.23 -10.62
N ILE A 98 -8.61 0.16 -9.47
CA ILE A 98 -9.46 -0.98 -9.09
C ILE A 98 -10.67 -1.09 -10.04
N ILE A 99 -11.37 0.01 -10.29
CA ILE A 99 -12.54 0.04 -11.20
C ILE A 99 -12.13 -0.38 -12.62
N ASN A 100 -11.02 0.15 -13.13
CA ASN A 100 -10.53 -0.21 -14.46
C ASN A 100 -10.09 -1.67 -14.51
N GLY A 101 -9.34 -2.16 -13.52
CA GLY A 101 -8.96 -3.57 -13.45
C GLY A 101 -10.18 -4.50 -13.40
N PHE A 102 -11.25 -4.13 -12.70
CA PHE A 102 -12.50 -4.89 -12.71
C PHE A 102 -13.18 -4.90 -14.08
N LYS A 103 -13.24 -3.74 -14.77
CA LYS A 103 -13.77 -3.66 -16.15
C LYS A 103 -12.95 -4.50 -17.12
N ASP A 104 -11.63 -4.48 -17.00
CA ASP A 104 -10.71 -5.26 -17.85
C ASP A 104 -10.94 -6.77 -17.65
N LEU A 105 -11.13 -7.22 -16.41
CA LEU A 105 -11.46 -8.61 -16.10
C LEU A 105 -12.82 -9.04 -16.67
N GLN A 106 -13.80 -8.14 -16.72
CA GLN A 106 -15.10 -8.43 -17.34
C GLN A 106 -15.03 -8.48 -18.87
N ASN A 107 -14.28 -7.56 -19.48
CA ASN A 107 -14.13 -7.47 -20.95
C ASN A 107 -13.24 -8.57 -21.56
N LEU A 108 -12.50 -9.32 -20.74
CA LEU A 108 -11.71 -10.49 -21.19
C LEU A 108 -12.57 -11.74 -21.48
N ARG A 109 -13.91 -11.68 -21.32
CA ARG A 109 -14.84 -12.79 -21.57
C ARG A 109 -15.53 -12.68 -22.92
#